data_AF-A0A3Q3FGL7-F1
#
_entry.id   AF-A0A3Q3FGL7-F1
#
_cell.length_a   1.000
_cell.length_b   1.000
_cell.length_c   1.000
_cell.angle_alpha   90.00
_cell.angle_beta   90.00
_cell.angle_gamma   90.00
#
_symmetry.space_group_name_H-M   'P 1'
#
loop_
_entity.id
_entity.type
_entity.pdbx_description
1 polymer ?
#
loop_
_entity_poly.entity_id
_entity_poly.type
_entity_poly.pdbx_seq_one_letter_code
_entity_poly.pdbx_strand_id
1 'polypeptide(L)'
;EELPQKAVLKLVRSQSDASSIASDDTIILPHAMTPERTQRWPDVCLVPAFSYEVELILVEGNLNHERTGKTLKLSRGQNHDILETLASKMHSFKAYPSDKDISVVAEALVTTHPCLKEPGTQTGWYGLKNSLKFKMGNFHTKLSRAGYKVNFLPNFPKGEDGSSLERQRLQIVDELMQTTFSLRRKEVINDDLPVGEILERWPALKMESQICAEFHRITNINLKNHFYSELDRHVPRLQSLFRKKAARTGKVSEVLDQLFNTYDRQVIDVNVLRAAVLRALPTYLHEDDSGFQHIIKTCNESALSDELQIDNIPVGLLLISATSTDCGILPEKVAVVLEGNTVVDFPTFSDAFVMLFALIYGLHLSYPKDLANTFDFIQKVFDGP
;
A
#
# COMPACT_ATOMS: atom_id res chain seq x y z
N GLU A 1 4.63 25.50 34.19
CA GLU A 1 4.88 26.57 33.22
C GLU A 1 3.79 26.42 32.17
N GLU A 2 2.77 27.28 32.22
CA GLU A 2 1.55 27.16 31.39
C GLU A 2 1.83 27.70 29.97
N LEU A 3 1.52 26.90 28.95
CA LEU A 3 1.52 27.33 27.55
C LEU A 3 0.24 28.14 27.23
N PRO A 4 0.29 29.11 26.29
CA PRO A 4 -0.66 30.21 26.25
C PRO A 4 -1.99 29.89 25.53
N GLN A 5 -3.06 30.53 26.01
CA GLN A 5 -4.41 30.50 25.43
C GLN A 5 -4.47 31.15 24.04
N LYS A 6 -5.29 30.57 23.15
CA LYS A 6 -5.58 31.01 21.77
C LYS A 6 -5.98 32.50 21.71
N ALA A 7 -5.20 33.32 21.00
CA ALA A 7 -5.57 34.69 20.64
C ALA A 7 -6.17 34.76 19.23
N VAL A 8 -7.30 35.45 19.09
CA VAL A 8 -7.98 35.72 17.82
C VAL A 8 -7.50 37.09 17.28
N LEU A 9 -6.91 37.11 16.09
CA LEU A 9 -6.57 38.36 15.39
C LEU A 9 -7.47 38.54 14.16
N LYS A 10 -8.19 39.67 14.12
CA LYS A 10 -8.93 40.15 12.95
C LYS A 10 -7.95 40.70 11.91
N LEU A 11 -7.93 40.14 10.70
CA LEU A 11 -7.13 40.64 9.58
C LEU A 11 -7.97 41.54 8.67
N VAL A 12 -7.54 42.79 8.50
CA VAL A 12 -8.02 43.72 7.48
C VAL A 12 -7.30 43.41 6.16
N ARG A 13 -8.07 43.21 5.10
CA ARG A 13 -7.59 42.83 3.76
C ARG A 13 -7.14 44.08 2.99
N SER A 14 -5.93 44.04 2.41
CA SER A 14 -5.45 45.02 1.43
C SER A 14 -5.07 44.28 0.14
N GLN A 15 -5.72 44.63 -0.97
CA GLN A 15 -5.40 44.18 -2.32
C GLN A 15 -4.23 44.98 -2.90
N SER A 16 -3.37 44.34 -3.68
CA SER A 16 -2.70 44.97 -4.83
C SER A 16 -2.17 43.91 -5.79
N ASP A 17 -2.62 44.01 -7.04
CA ASP A 17 -2.24 43.26 -8.24
C ASP A 17 -0.86 43.66 -8.82
N ALA A 18 -0.47 42.89 -9.86
CA ALA A 18 0.58 43.07 -10.87
C ALA A 18 1.84 42.21 -10.62
N SER A 19 2.43 41.48 -11.58
CA SER A 19 2.20 41.31 -13.02
C SER A 19 3.08 40.15 -13.52
N SER A 20 2.63 39.42 -14.54
CA SER A 20 3.37 38.40 -15.29
C SER A 20 4.44 38.99 -16.23
N ILE A 21 5.54 38.27 -16.51
CA ILE A 21 6.17 38.15 -17.86
C ILE A 21 6.83 36.75 -18.01
N ALA A 22 6.66 36.20 -19.22
CA ALA A 22 7.09 34.93 -19.84
C ALA A 22 8.58 34.53 -19.68
N SER A 23 9.11 33.36 -20.08
CA SER A 23 8.92 32.52 -21.29
C SER A 23 9.74 31.23 -21.11
N ASP A 24 9.27 30.09 -21.62
CA ASP A 24 10.03 29.30 -22.61
C ASP A 24 9.15 28.19 -23.21
N ASP A 25 8.86 28.37 -24.50
CA ASP A 25 8.08 27.47 -25.34
C ASP A 25 8.81 26.13 -25.53
N THR A 26 8.30 25.08 -24.90
CA THR A 26 8.66 23.72 -25.28
C THR A 26 7.79 23.32 -26.47
N ILE A 27 8.40 23.24 -27.65
CA ILE A 27 7.77 22.69 -28.86
C ILE A 27 7.28 21.27 -28.55
N ILE A 28 5.96 21.11 -28.43
CA ILE A 28 5.30 19.81 -28.27
C ILE A 28 5.44 19.07 -29.60
N LEU A 29 6.40 18.13 -29.67
CA LEU A 29 6.47 17.14 -30.75
C LEU A 29 5.12 16.39 -30.81
N PRO A 30 4.56 16.12 -32.01
CA PRO A 30 3.33 15.37 -32.13
C PRO A 30 3.49 14.01 -31.43
N HIS A 31 2.51 13.69 -30.60
CA HIS A 31 2.44 12.45 -29.81
C HIS A 31 2.75 11.25 -30.69
N ALA A 32 3.97 10.72 -30.58
CA ALA A 32 4.19 9.33 -30.92
C ALA A 32 3.30 8.54 -29.98
N MET A 33 2.38 7.74 -30.52
CA MET A 33 1.56 6.80 -29.76
C MET A 33 2.52 5.89 -28.96
N THR A 34 2.80 6.27 -27.72
CA THR A 34 3.46 5.39 -26.77
C THR A 34 2.43 4.38 -26.36
N PRO A 35 2.64 3.06 -26.56
CA PRO A 35 1.71 2.07 -26.06
C PRO A 35 1.63 2.23 -24.53
N GLU A 36 0.50 2.76 -24.06
CA GLU A 36 0.18 2.84 -22.65
C GLU A 36 0.24 1.44 -22.04
N ARG A 37 0.63 1.34 -20.76
CA ARG A 37 0.64 0.06 -20.06
C ARG A 37 -0.78 -0.50 -20.04
N THR A 38 -1.10 -1.38 -20.98
CA THR A 38 -2.47 -1.82 -21.21
C THR A 38 -2.91 -2.80 -20.13
N GLN A 39 -1.97 -3.58 -19.60
CA GLN A 39 -2.21 -4.59 -18.56
C GLN A 39 -0.98 -4.73 -17.65
N ARG A 40 -1.19 -5.12 -16.38
CA ARG A 40 -0.10 -5.57 -15.49
C ARG A 40 0.42 -6.94 -15.95
N TRP A 41 1.64 -7.29 -15.56
CA TRP A 41 2.15 -8.64 -15.80
C TRP A 41 1.28 -9.65 -15.04
N PRO A 42 0.81 -10.74 -15.68
CA PRO A 42 -0.11 -11.66 -15.05
C PRO A 42 0.60 -12.52 -14.00
N ASP A 43 -0.09 -12.84 -12.90
CA ASP A 43 0.41 -13.77 -11.88
C ASP A 43 0.49 -15.21 -12.41
N VAL A 44 -0.40 -15.56 -13.35
CA VAL A 44 -0.39 -16.83 -14.09
C VAL A 44 -0.25 -16.55 -15.59
N CYS A 45 0.86 -17.00 -16.17
CA CYS A 45 1.11 -16.80 -17.59
C CYS A 45 0.32 -17.81 -18.45
N LEU A 46 -0.75 -17.35 -19.10
CA LEU A 46 -1.47 -18.13 -20.10
C LEU A 46 -0.71 -18.08 -21.43
N VAL A 47 -0.40 -19.26 -21.98
CA VAL A 47 0.22 -19.38 -23.30
C VAL A 47 -0.81 -18.94 -24.36
N PRO A 48 -0.50 -17.96 -25.23
CA PRO A 48 -1.40 -17.54 -26.29
C PRO A 48 -1.56 -18.62 -27.36
N ALA A 49 -2.66 -18.58 -28.10
CA ALA A 49 -2.81 -19.42 -29.29
C ALA A 49 -1.80 -19.03 -30.38
N PHE A 50 -1.19 -20.01 -31.00
CA PHE A 50 -0.25 -19.88 -32.11
C PHE A 50 -0.97 -19.99 -33.46
N SER A 51 -0.21 -19.92 -34.57
CA SER A 51 -0.77 -20.23 -35.88
C SER A 51 -1.37 -21.63 -35.92
N TYR A 52 -2.41 -21.82 -36.75
CA TYR A 52 -3.11 -23.10 -36.87
C TYR A 52 -2.16 -24.29 -37.16
N GLU A 53 -1.15 -24.07 -38.01
CA GLU A 53 -0.15 -25.08 -38.32
C GLU A 53 0.68 -25.46 -37.08
N VAL A 54 1.12 -24.48 -36.30
CA VAL A 54 1.91 -24.70 -35.08
C VAL A 54 1.07 -25.39 -34.01
N GLU A 55 -0.17 -24.97 -33.81
CA GLU A 55 -1.09 -25.60 -32.85
C GLU A 55 -1.29 -27.09 -33.15
N LEU A 56 -1.56 -27.43 -34.42
CA LEU A 56 -1.75 -28.82 -34.84
C LEU A 56 -0.49 -29.67 -34.55
N ILE A 57 0.69 -29.10 -34.82
CA ILE A 57 1.98 -29.75 -34.59
C ILE A 57 2.29 -29.91 -33.10
N LEU A 58 1.94 -28.92 -32.28
CA LEU A 58 2.12 -29.00 -30.82
C LEU A 58 1.19 -30.03 -30.19
N VAL A 59 -0.06 -30.13 -30.66
CA VAL A 59 -1.01 -31.16 -30.22
C VAL A 59 -0.50 -32.56 -30.57
N GLU A 60 -0.14 -32.79 -31.84
CA GLU A 60 0.42 -34.09 -32.28
C GLU A 60 1.76 -34.40 -31.58
N GLY A 61 2.59 -33.38 -31.37
CA GLY A 61 3.86 -33.49 -30.65
C GLY A 61 3.66 -33.91 -29.19
N ASN A 62 2.68 -33.32 -28.49
CA ASN A 62 2.35 -33.68 -27.11
C ASN A 62 1.86 -35.13 -27.01
N LEU A 63 0.98 -35.57 -27.91
CA LEU A 63 0.51 -36.96 -27.95
C LEU A 63 1.67 -37.96 -28.15
N ASN A 64 2.60 -37.64 -29.05
CA ASN A 64 3.78 -38.45 -29.27
C ASN A 64 4.76 -38.44 -28.09
N HIS A 65 4.88 -37.29 -27.41
CA HIS A 65 5.68 -37.15 -26.19
C HIS A 65 5.12 -38.01 -25.06
N GLU A 66 3.81 -38.01 -24.85
CA GLU A 66 3.15 -38.87 -23.85
C GLU A 66 3.37 -40.36 -24.13
N ARG A 67 3.28 -40.78 -25.41
CA ARG A 67 3.48 -42.18 -25.78
C ARG A 67 4.92 -42.67 -25.73
N THR A 68 5.90 -41.80 -26.04
CA THR A 68 7.27 -42.23 -26.34
C THR A 68 8.36 -41.52 -25.55
N GLY A 69 8.01 -40.44 -24.82
CA GLY A 69 8.95 -39.55 -24.15
C GLY A 69 9.83 -38.72 -25.10
N LYS A 70 9.64 -38.82 -26.42
CA LYS A 70 10.45 -38.10 -27.40
C LYS A 70 10.04 -36.64 -27.49
N THR A 71 11.02 -35.76 -27.70
CA THR A 71 10.80 -34.33 -27.85
C THR A 71 10.55 -33.97 -29.32
N LEU A 72 9.75 -32.93 -29.53
CA LEU A 72 9.40 -32.43 -30.85
C LEU A 72 10.52 -31.55 -31.39
N LYS A 73 10.95 -31.80 -32.63
CA LYS A 73 11.89 -30.93 -33.36
C LYS A 73 11.13 -30.00 -34.27
N LEU A 74 11.05 -28.74 -33.89
CA LEU A 74 10.41 -27.69 -34.68
C LEU A 74 11.30 -27.21 -35.83
N SER A 75 10.68 -26.87 -36.96
CA SER A 75 11.34 -26.17 -38.06
C SER A 75 11.70 -24.73 -37.68
N ARG A 76 12.55 -24.07 -38.48
CA ARG A 76 12.90 -22.66 -38.25
C ARG A 76 11.67 -21.74 -38.30
N GLY A 77 10.71 -22.03 -39.18
CA GLY A 77 9.47 -21.25 -39.31
C GLY A 77 8.55 -21.41 -38.11
N GLN A 78 8.35 -22.64 -37.65
CA GLN A 78 7.53 -22.95 -36.48
C GLN A 78 8.10 -22.33 -35.20
N ASN A 79 9.42 -22.41 -35.01
CA ASN A 79 10.09 -21.72 -33.90
C ASN A 79 9.90 -20.20 -33.96
N HIS A 80 9.95 -19.62 -35.17
CA HIS A 80 9.76 -18.18 -35.33
C HIS A 80 8.35 -17.72 -34.93
N ASP A 81 7.32 -18.49 -35.31
CA ASP A 81 5.91 -18.20 -35.03
C ASP A 81 5.61 -18.21 -33.53
N ILE A 82 6.05 -19.27 -32.82
CA ILE A 82 5.93 -19.38 -31.36
C ILE A 82 6.60 -18.18 -30.68
N LEU A 83 7.86 -17.92 -31.04
CA LEU A 83 8.64 -16.86 -30.42
C LEU A 83 8.08 -15.46 -30.74
N GLU A 84 7.59 -15.19 -31.96
CA GLU A 84 6.97 -13.90 -32.33
C GLU A 84 5.67 -13.67 -31.56
N THR A 85 4.83 -14.69 -31.48
CA THR A 85 3.55 -14.64 -30.77
C THR A 85 3.77 -14.36 -29.28
N LEU A 86 4.71 -15.08 -28.66
CA LEU A 86 5.08 -14.85 -27.26
C LEU A 86 5.70 -13.47 -27.06
N ALA A 87 6.60 -13.03 -27.94
CA ALA A 87 7.22 -11.71 -27.83
C ALA A 87 6.18 -10.58 -27.94
N SER A 88 5.23 -10.70 -28.87
CA SER A 88 4.11 -9.77 -29.01
C SER A 88 3.24 -9.75 -27.75
N LYS A 89 2.89 -10.94 -27.22
CA LYS A 89 2.11 -11.05 -25.99
C LYS A 89 2.84 -10.45 -24.79
N MET A 90 4.13 -10.73 -24.62
CA MET A 90 4.96 -10.15 -23.55
C MET A 90 5.05 -8.63 -23.66
N HIS A 91 5.21 -8.11 -24.88
CA HIS A 91 5.25 -6.67 -25.13
C HIS A 91 3.95 -5.95 -24.74
N SER A 92 2.79 -6.62 -24.87
CA SER A 92 1.50 -6.07 -24.41
C SER A 92 1.42 -5.85 -22.90
N PHE A 93 2.24 -6.55 -22.11
CA PHE A 93 2.32 -6.38 -20.65
C PHE A 93 3.46 -5.44 -20.24
N LYS A 94 4.65 -5.67 -20.78
CA LYS A 94 5.86 -4.91 -20.49
C LYS A 94 6.67 -4.74 -21.76
N ALA A 95 6.98 -3.50 -22.11
CA ALA A 95 7.91 -3.22 -23.18
C ALA A 95 9.32 -3.77 -22.88
N TYR A 96 9.71 -3.94 -21.62
CA TYR A 96 11.00 -4.53 -21.24
C TYR A 96 10.79 -5.56 -20.12
N PRO A 97 10.45 -6.81 -20.46
CA PRO A 97 10.29 -7.87 -19.46
C PRO A 97 11.66 -8.20 -18.84
N SER A 98 11.67 -8.40 -17.51
CA SER A 98 12.86 -8.82 -16.77
C SER A 98 13.22 -10.28 -17.05
N ASP A 99 14.41 -10.72 -16.63
CA ASP A 99 14.82 -12.12 -16.82
C ASP A 99 13.88 -13.10 -16.08
N LYS A 100 13.33 -12.68 -14.92
CA LYS A 100 12.31 -13.43 -14.18
C LYS A 100 11.00 -13.54 -14.96
N ASP A 101 10.55 -12.43 -15.56
CA ASP A 101 9.35 -12.40 -16.40
C ASP A 101 9.48 -13.38 -17.59
N ILE A 102 10.62 -13.35 -18.29
CA ILE A 102 10.88 -14.25 -19.43
C ILE A 102 10.95 -15.72 -18.98
N SER A 103 11.47 -15.99 -17.78
CA SER A 103 11.54 -17.36 -17.22
C SER A 103 10.15 -17.95 -17.01
N VAL A 104 9.22 -17.17 -16.45
CA VAL A 104 7.83 -17.60 -16.22
C VAL A 104 7.13 -17.97 -17.54
N VAL A 105 7.35 -17.19 -18.60
CA VAL A 105 6.76 -17.48 -19.92
C VAL A 105 7.32 -18.76 -20.51
N ALA A 106 8.64 -18.97 -20.41
CA ALA A 106 9.29 -20.18 -20.91
C ALA A 106 8.82 -21.43 -20.16
N GLU A 107 8.67 -21.33 -18.84
CA GLU A 107 8.14 -22.40 -18.00
C GLU A 107 6.67 -22.72 -18.33
N ALA A 108 5.82 -21.70 -18.49
CA ALA A 108 4.43 -21.87 -18.88
C ALA A 108 4.29 -22.54 -20.25
N LEU A 109 5.15 -22.18 -21.22
CA LEU A 109 5.18 -22.79 -22.55
C LEU A 109 5.49 -24.29 -22.48
N VAL A 110 6.52 -24.69 -21.74
CA VAL A 110 6.91 -26.10 -21.60
C VAL A 110 5.91 -26.89 -20.76
N THR A 111 5.28 -26.25 -19.77
CA THR A 111 4.22 -26.88 -18.97
C THR A 111 2.98 -27.16 -19.82
N THR A 112 2.63 -26.24 -20.71
CA THR A 112 1.49 -26.39 -21.64
C THR A 112 1.81 -27.35 -22.80
N HIS A 113 3.06 -27.34 -23.27
CA HIS A 113 3.53 -28.21 -24.35
C HIS A 113 4.79 -28.99 -23.94
N PRO A 114 4.64 -30.09 -23.18
CA PRO A 114 5.76 -30.93 -22.74
C PRO A 114 6.64 -31.45 -23.87
N CYS A 115 6.10 -31.57 -25.09
CA CYS A 115 6.88 -31.98 -26.26
C CYS A 115 8.05 -31.02 -26.59
N LEU A 116 8.02 -29.77 -26.11
CA LEU A 116 9.07 -28.77 -26.31
C LEU A 116 10.18 -28.82 -25.25
N LYS A 117 10.08 -29.70 -24.25
CA LYS A 117 11.03 -29.78 -23.14
C LYS A 117 12.44 -30.17 -23.62
N GLU A 118 13.46 -29.41 -23.24
CA GLU A 118 14.85 -29.70 -23.59
C GLU A 118 15.41 -30.87 -22.75
N PRO A 119 15.97 -31.92 -23.38
CA PRO A 119 16.55 -33.05 -22.66
C PRO A 119 17.86 -32.65 -21.97
N GLY A 120 18.04 -33.08 -20.72
CA GLY A 120 19.31 -32.97 -19.99
C GLY A 120 19.50 -31.70 -19.15
N THR A 121 18.51 -30.81 -19.09
CA THR A 121 18.52 -29.67 -18.14
C THR A 121 17.57 -29.92 -16.97
N GLN A 122 17.91 -29.42 -15.77
CA GLN A 122 17.09 -29.61 -14.57
C GLN A 122 15.68 -29.00 -14.70
N THR A 123 15.54 -27.93 -15.50
CA THR A 123 14.27 -27.20 -15.69
C THR A 123 13.55 -27.53 -17.01
N GLY A 124 14.28 -27.87 -18.07
CA GLY A 124 13.71 -28.23 -19.39
C GLY A 124 13.27 -27.05 -20.27
N TRP A 125 13.32 -25.80 -19.78
CA TRP A 125 12.87 -24.59 -20.50
C TRP A 125 13.95 -23.52 -20.69
N TYR A 126 15.20 -23.76 -20.26
CA TYR A 126 16.25 -22.73 -20.22
C TYR A 126 16.68 -22.24 -21.61
N GLY A 127 16.87 -23.11 -22.60
CA GLY A 127 17.22 -22.68 -23.95
C GLY A 127 16.07 -21.95 -24.66
N LEU A 128 14.81 -22.30 -24.37
CA LEU A 128 13.64 -21.53 -24.78
C LEU A 128 13.63 -20.13 -24.14
N LYS A 129 13.98 -20.00 -22.86
CA LYS A 129 14.16 -18.68 -22.20
C LYS A 129 15.15 -17.81 -22.96
N ASN A 130 16.31 -18.35 -23.31
CA ASN A 130 17.33 -17.59 -24.03
C ASN A 130 16.84 -17.20 -25.43
N SER A 131 16.16 -18.11 -26.14
CA SER A 131 15.56 -17.84 -27.44
C SER A 131 14.52 -16.70 -27.37
N LEU A 132 13.67 -16.70 -26.34
CA LEU A 132 12.73 -15.61 -26.06
C LEU A 132 13.43 -14.29 -25.76
N LYS A 133 14.52 -14.31 -24.97
CA LYS A 133 15.30 -13.11 -24.66
C LYS A 133 15.88 -12.46 -25.93
N PHE A 134 16.45 -13.27 -26.82
CA PHE A 134 16.92 -12.79 -28.13
C PHE A 134 15.77 -12.28 -29.00
N LYS A 135 14.64 -13.00 -29.01
CA LYS A 135 13.46 -12.61 -29.76
C LYS A 135 12.90 -11.27 -29.31
N MET A 136 12.79 -11.03 -28.00
CA MET A 136 12.35 -9.74 -27.43
C MET A 136 13.26 -8.59 -27.90
N GLY A 137 14.58 -8.78 -27.89
CA GLY A 137 15.52 -7.78 -28.41
C GLY A 137 15.28 -7.45 -29.90
N ASN A 138 15.06 -8.47 -30.72
CA ASN A 138 14.73 -8.30 -32.13
C ASN A 138 13.35 -7.65 -32.33
N PHE A 139 12.37 -8.01 -31.51
CA PHE A 139 11.02 -7.44 -31.54
C PHE A 139 11.05 -5.94 -31.25
N HIS A 140 11.84 -5.49 -30.27
CA HIS A 140 12.05 -4.06 -29.99
C HIS A 140 12.71 -3.34 -31.16
N THR A 141 13.72 -3.96 -31.79
CA THR A 141 14.37 -3.40 -32.97
C THR A 141 13.37 -3.25 -34.12
N LYS A 142 12.47 -4.24 -34.31
CA LYS A 142 11.41 -4.21 -35.32
C LYS A 142 10.40 -3.08 -35.03
N LEU A 143 9.95 -2.95 -33.79
CA LEU A 143 9.03 -1.87 -33.37
C LEU A 143 9.67 -0.48 -33.52
N SER A 144 10.92 -0.33 -33.10
CA SER A 144 11.67 0.92 -33.24
C SER A 144 11.80 1.34 -34.70
N ARG A 145 12.13 0.40 -35.61
CA ARG A 145 12.17 0.66 -37.07
C ARG A 145 10.81 1.02 -37.65
N ALA A 146 9.73 0.52 -37.06
CA ALA A 146 8.36 0.85 -37.46
C ALA A 146 7.84 2.17 -36.86
N GLY A 147 8.68 2.93 -36.16
CA GLY A 147 8.33 4.25 -35.60
C GLY A 147 7.70 4.19 -34.21
N TYR A 148 7.57 3.01 -33.60
CA TYR A 148 7.14 2.90 -32.20
C TYR A 148 8.29 3.26 -31.27
N LYS A 149 8.13 4.35 -30.51
CA LYS A 149 9.05 4.68 -29.42
C LYS A 149 8.83 3.69 -28.28
N VAL A 150 9.68 2.68 -28.24
CA VAL A 150 9.75 1.70 -27.14
C VAL A 150 10.17 2.45 -25.87
N ASN A 151 9.55 2.15 -24.72
CA ASN A 151 9.73 2.86 -23.44
C ASN A 151 11.20 3.19 -23.14
N PHE A 152 11.56 4.47 -23.13
CA PHE A 152 12.94 4.89 -22.85
C PHE A 152 13.31 4.53 -21.40
N LEU A 153 14.31 3.67 -21.23
CA LEU A 153 14.88 3.32 -19.93
C LEU A 153 16.31 3.87 -19.85
N PRO A 154 16.54 5.04 -19.22
CA PRO A 154 17.87 5.58 -19.06
C PRO A 154 18.71 4.70 -18.12
N ASN A 155 20.02 4.65 -18.34
CA ASN A 155 20.94 4.10 -17.36
C ASN A 155 20.96 4.98 -16.11
N PHE A 156 21.23 4.37 -14.94
CA PHE A 156 21.49 5.15 -13.75
C PHE A 156 22.73 6.05 -13.95
N PRO A 157 22.78 7.23 -13.30
CA PRO A 157 23.96 8.08 -13.29
C PRO A 157 25.21 7.32 -12.85
N LYS A 158 26.39 7.81 -13.25
CA LYS A 158 27.66 7.14 -12.90
C LYS A 158 27.83 7.08 -11.38
N GLY A 159 28.00 5.85 -10.85
CA GLY A 159 28.18 5.60 -9.43
C GLY A 159 26.88 5.41 -8.65
N GLU A 160 25.72 5.58 -9.30
CA GLU A 160 24.41 5.42 -8.67
C GLU A 160 23.77 4.08 -9.05
N ASP A 161 22.98 3.55 -8.13
CA ASP A 161 22.07 2.45 -8.36
C ASP A 161 20.64 2.84 -7.94
N GLY A 162 19.67 1.96 -8.21
CA GLY A 162 18.27 2.23 -7.86
C GLY A 162 18.05 2.46 -6.36
N SER A 163 18.83 1.83 -5.50
CA SER A 163 18.71 2.00 -4.04
C SER A 163 19.26 3.34 -3.58
N SER A 164 20.35 3.78 -4.20
CA SER A 164 20.98 5.08 -3.92
C SER A 164 20.09 6.23 -4.34
N LEU A 165 19.53 6.19 -5.55
CA LEU A 165 18.58 7.19 -6.01
C LEU A 165 17.27 7.18 -5.22
N GLU A 166 16.82 6.02 -4.75
CA GLU A 166 15.63 5.96 -3.88
C GLU A 166 15.89 6.61 -2.51
N ARG A 167 17.06 6.40 -1.92
CA ARG A 167 17.47 7.13 -0.71
C ARG A 167 17.50 8.64 -0.95
N GLN A 168 18.08 9.07 -2.07
CA GLN A 168 18.12 10.49 -2.44
C GLN A 168 16.72 11.07 -2.62
N ARG A 169 15.81 10.34 -3.29
CA ARG A 169 14.40 10.74 -3.45
C ARG A 169 13.72 10.94 -2.10
N LEU A 170 13.87 10.00 -1.17
CA LEU A 170 13.28 10.07 0.17
C LEU A 170 13.88 11.22 0.99
N GLN A 171 15.17 11.50 0.85
CA GLN A 171 15.82 12.64 1.49
C GLN A 171 15.24 13.98 0.99
N ILE A 172 15.06 14.13 -0.32
CA ILE A 172 14.46 15.33 -0.90
C ILE A 172 13.04 15.54 -0.37
N VAL A 173 12.25 14.47 -0.23
CA VAL A 173 10.91 14.55 0.35
C VAL A 173 10.99 15.04 1.80
N ASP A 174 11.92 14.54 2.61
CA ASP A 174 12.07 14.95 3.99
C ASP A 174 12.48 16.43 4.13
N GLU A 175 13.47 16.86 3.34
CA GLU A 175 13.92 18.26 3.28
C GLU A 175 12.80 19.20 2.82
N LEU A 176 12.05 18.82 1.78
CA LEU A 176 10.90 19.57 1.30
C LEU A 176 9.84 19.69 2.39
N MET A 177 9.50 18.57 3.05
CA MET A 177 8.53 18.57 4.14
C MET A 177 9.01 19.42 5.31
N GLN A 178 10.28 19.37 5.69
CA GLN A 178 10.82 20.19 6.76
C GLN A 178 10.73 21.69 6.45
N THR A 179 11.18 22.10 5.25
CA THR A 179 11.26 23.52 4.86
C THR A 179 9.89 24.16 4.62
N THR A 180 8.88 23.36 4.24
CA THR A 180 7.51 23.83 3.96
C THR A 180 6.53 23.64 5.12
N PHE A 181 7.00 23.24 6.31
CA PHE A 181 6.15 22.98 7.48
C PHE A 181 5.27 24.18 7.87
N SER A 182 5.81 25.39 7.84
CA SER A 182 5.05 26.60 8.20
C SER A 182 3.89 26.88 7.24
N LEU A 183 4.09 26.65 5.94
CA LEU A 183 3.03 26.77 4.93
C LEU A 183 1.97 25.70 5.16
N ARG A 184 2.35 24.44 5.32
CA ARG A 184 1.41 23.35 5.63
C ARG A 184 0.57 23.64 6.87
N ARG A 185 1.19 24.05 7.97
CA ARG A 185 0.46 24.38 9.21
C ARG A 185 -0.48 25.56 9.03
N LYS A 186 -0.12 26.54 8.21
CA LYS A 186 -1.01 27.65 7.85
C LYS A 186 -2.25 27.12 7.10
N GLU A 187 -2.06 26.27 6.11
CA GLU A 187 -3.16 25.68 5.34
C GLU A 187 -4.08 24.81 6.21
N VAL A 188 -3.48 23.97 7.08
CA VAL A 188 -4.21 23.10 8.02
C VAL A 188 -5.02 23.91 9.04
N ILE A 189 -4.46 24.98 9.61
CA ILE A 189 -5.08 25.69 10.74
C ILE A 189 -5.95 26.87 10.28
N ASN A 190 -5.51 27.65 9.29
CA ASN A 190 -6.15 28.91 8.94
C ASN A 190 -7.10 28.78 7.75
N ASP A 191 -6.77 27.91 6.79
CA ASP A 191 -7.53 27.78 5.55
C ASP A 191 -8.64 26.73 5.68
N ASP A 192 -8.67 25.96 6.78
CA ASP A 192 -9.69 24.94 7.13
C ASP A 192 -10.03 24.01 5.96
N LEU A 193 -8.99 23.61 5.22
CA LEU A 193 -9.13 22.77 4.04
C LEU A 193 -9.56 21.34 4.42
N PRO A 194 -10.45 20.69 3.65
CA PRO A 194 -10.76 19.28 3.85
C PRO A 194 -9.51 18.41 3.77
N VAL A 195 -9.49 17.31 4.54
CA VAL A 195 -8.35 16.38 4.61
C VAL A 195 -7.98 15.83 3.23
N GLY A 196 -8.97 15.57 2.37
CA GLY A 196 -8.73 15.13 0.99
C GLY A 196 -7.85 16.12 0.20
N GLU A 197 -8.16 17.41 0.24
CA GLU A 197 -7.40 18.46 -0.47
C GLU A 197 -5.99 18.64 0.12
N ILE A 198 -5.86 18.57 1.44
CA ILE A 198 -4.55 18.62 2.11
C ILE A 198 -3.68 17.44 1.66
N LEU A 199 -4.24 16.24 1.58
CA LEU A 199 -3.53 15.03 1.17
C LEU A 199 -3.19 15.01 -0.33
N GLU A 200 -3.95 15.70 -1.18
CA GLU A 200 -3.60 15.90 -2.59
C GLU A 200 -2.42 16.87 -2.75
N ARG A 201 -2.41 17.96 -1.97
CA ARG A 201 -1.32 18.94 -1.97
C ARG A 201 -0.05 18.41 -1.31
N TRP A 202 -0.20 17.63 -0.25
CA TRP A 202 0.88 17.10 0.57
C TRP A 202 0.82 15.57 0.64
N PRO A 203 1.02 14.87 -0.49
CA PRO A 203 0.86 13.41 -0.58
C PRO A 203 1.84 12.64 0.31
N ALA A 204 2.95 13.27 0.70
CA ALA A 204 3.90 12.74 1.68
C ALA A 204 3.26 12.47 3.04
N LEU A 205 2.15 13.13 3.42
CA LEU A 205 1.40 12.84 4.65
C LEU A 205 0.66 11.49 4.63
N LYS A 206 0.74 10.73 3.53
CA LYS A 206 0.34 9.32 3.47
C LYS A 206 1.50 8.35 3.78
N MET A 207 2.72 8.87 3.96
CA MET A 207 3.90 8.08 4.29
C MET A 207 4.10 8.04 5.81
N GLU A 208 4.24 6.84 6.38
CA GLU A 208 4.46 6.63 7.82
C GLU A 208 5.59 7.51 8.39
N SER A 209 6.72 7.57 7.68
CA SER A 209 7.89 8.37 8.10
C SER A 209 7.58 9.86 8.21
N GLN A 210 6.79 10.39 7.28
CA GLN A 210 6.44 11.81 7.25
C GLN A 210 5.29 12.15 8.19
N ILE A 211 4.37 11.22 8.46
CA ILE A 211 3.39 11.36 9.55
C ILE A 211 4.11 11.49 10.90
N CYS A 212 5.08 10.61 11.17
CA CYS A 212 5.88 10.66 12.39
C CYS A 212 6.71 11.96 12.46
N ALA A 213 7.32 12.38 11.35
CA ALA A 213 8.07 13.63 11.30
C ALA A 213 7.17 14.85 11.52
N GLU A 214 5.95 14.87 10.97
CA GLU A 214 5.00 15.96 11.17
C GLU A 214 4.55 16.06 12.63
N PHE A 215 4.25 14.93 13.26
CA PHE A 215 3.98 14.89 14.70
C PHE A 215 5.16 15.43 15.50
N HIS A 216 6.38 14.97 15.20
CA HIS A 216 7.59 15.44 15.86
C HIS A 216 7.82 16.95 15.70
N ARG A 217 7.55 17.52 14.52
CA ARG A 217 7.66 18.99 14.31
C ARG A 217 6.69 19.79 15.19
N ILE A 218 5.55 19.20 15.55
CA ILE A 218 4.51 19.84 16.37
C ILE A 218 4.79 19.68 17.86
N THR A 219 5.13 18.47 18.29
CA THR A 219 5.20 18.08 19.71
C THR A 219 6.63 17.94 20.23
N ASN A 220 7.63 17.89 19.35
CA ASN A 220 9.02 17.54 19.64
C ASN A 220 9.21 16.12 20.22
N ILE A 221 8.21 15.23 20.05
CA ILE A 221 8.23 13.86 20.57
C ILE A 221 8.52 12.87 19.44
N ASN A 222 9.36 11.87 19.70
CA ASN A 222 9.48 10.71 18.80
C ASN A 222 8.30 9.77 19.05
N LEU A 223 7.26 9.91 18.23
CA LEU A 223 5.96 9.25 18.41
C LEU A 223 6.08 7.75 18.70
N LYS A 224 6.63 6.95 17.77
CA LYS A 224 6.61 5.49 17.89
C LYS A 224 7.40 5.01 19.11
N ASN A 225 8.60 5.56 19.32
CA ASN A 225 9.44 5.14 20.43
C ASN A 225 8.80 5.51 21.78
N HIS A 226 8.30 6.74 21.90
CA HIS A 226 7.68 7.22 23.13
C HIS A 226 6.37 6.48 23.43
N PHE A 227 5.45 6.45 22.46
CA PHE A 227 4.13 5.86 22.63
C PHE A 227 4.23 4.37 22.99
N TYR A 228 5.07 3.60 22.28
CA TYR A 228 5.21 2.18 22.59
C TYR A 228 5.92 1.91 23.91
N SER A 229 6.93 2.72 24.27
CA SER A 229 7.58 2.62 25.58
C SER A 229 6.57 2.84 26.71
N GLU A 230 5.76 3.90 26.62
CA GLU A 230 4.76 4.23 27.64
C GLU A 230 3.61 3.22 27.67
N LEU A 231 3.13 2.79 26.50
CA LEU A 231 2.10 1.75 26.41
C LEU A 231 2.60 0.47 27.07
N ASP A 232 3.77 -0.04 26.68
CA ASP A 232 4.32 -1.30 27.20
C ASP A 232 4.56 -1.24 28.72
N ARG A 233 5.01 -0.08 29.23
CA ARG A 233 5.15 0.18 30.66
C ARG A 233 3.81 0.03 31.41
N HIS A 234 2.71 0.41 30.78
CA HIS A 234 1.37 0.39 31.37
C HIS A 234 0.56 -0.88 31.09
N VAL A 235 0.87 -1.64 30.04
CA VAL A 235 0.14 -2.86 29.63
C VAL A 235 -0.13 -3.81 30.81
N PRO A 236 0.85 -4.22 31.64
CA PRO A 236 0.59 -5.20 32.70
C PRO A 236 -0.44 -4.73 33.73
N ARG A 237 -0.40 -3.44 34.10
CA ARG A 237 -1.33 -2.85 35.05
C ARG A 237 -2.73 -2.70 34.45
N LEU A 238 -2.82 -2.24 33.20
CA LEU A 238 -4.09 -2.09 32.50
C LEU A 238 -4.78 -3.44 32.29
N GLN A 239 -4.04 -4.46 31.87
CA GLN A 239 -4.56 -5.83 31.75
C GLN A 239 -5.09 -6.36 33.09
N SER A 240 -4.37 -6.14 34.19
CA SER A 240 -4.85 -6.54 35.52
C SER A 240 -6.16 -5.85 35.90
N LEU A 241 -6.29 -4.56 35.60
CA LEU A 241 -7.53 -3.80 35.85
C LEU A 241 -8.69 -4.29 34.98
N PHE A 242 -8.44 -4.50 33.69
CA PHE A 242 -9.45 -4.95 32.75
C PHE A 242 -9.95 -6.36 33.08
N ARG A 243 -9.05 -7.30 33.41
CA ARG A 243 -9.43 -8.65 33.87
C ARG A 243 -10.20 -8.63 35.19
N LYS A 244 -9.80 -7.79 36.15
CA LYS A 244 -10.57 -7.61 37.40
C LYS A 244 -11.97 -7.04 37.16
N LYS A 245 -12.15 -6.20 36.13
CA LYS A 245 -13.46 -5.69 35.71
C LYS A 245 -14.25 -6.75 34.94
N ALA A 246 -13.62 -7.54 34.08
CA ALA A 246 -14.21 -8.63 33.32
C ALA A 246 -14.80 -9.73 34.24
N ALA A 247 -14.13 -10.03 35.35
CA ALA A 247 -14.60 -11.02 36.33
C ALA A 247 -15.83 -10.58 37.16
N ARG A 248 -16.42 -9.41 36.88
CA ARG A 248 -17.64 -8.91 37.52
C ARG A 248 -18.86 -9.16 36.63
N THR A 249 -20.04 -8.77 37.10
CA THR A 249 -21.28 -8.86 36.32
C THR A 249 -21.60 -7.53 35.63
N GLY A 250 -22.26 -7.62 34.47
CA GLY A 250 -22.76 -6.49 33.70
C GLY A 250 -22.20 -6.40 32.28
N LYS A 251 -22.85 -5.62 31.43
CA LYS A 251 -22.55 -5.51 29.99
C LYS A 251 -21.07 -5.22 29.70
N VAL A 252 -20.47 -4.26 30.41
CA VAL A 252 -19.05 -3.90 30.26
C VAL A 252 -18.12 -5.06 30.61
N SER A 253 -18.46 -5.83 31.65
CA SER A 253 -17.68 -6.99 32.07
C SER A 253 -17.74 -8.11 31.02
N GLU A 254 -18.92 -8.36 30.44
CA GLU A 254 -19.10 -9.35 29.37
C GLU A 254 -18.30 -9.00 28.11
N VAL A 255 -18.32 -7.73 27.67
CA VAL A 255 -17.55 -7.28 26.50
C VAL A 255 -16.05 -7.41 26.75
N LEU A 256 -15.56 -7.01 27.93
CA LEU A 256 -14.14 -7.16 28.27
C LEU A 256 -13.73 -8.63 28.39
N ASP A 257 -14.57 -9.49 28.97
CA ASP A 257 -14.30 -10.92 29.07
C ASP A 257 -14.22 -11.58 27.69
N GLN A 258 -15.17 -11.30 26.80
CA GLN A 258 -15.14 -11.76 25.40
C GLN A 258 -13.88 -11.30 24.66
N LEU A 259 -13.49 -10.03 24.83
CA LEU A 259 -12.30 -9.46 24.21
C LEU A 259 -11.04 -10.20 24.69
N PHE A 260 -10.84 -10.33 26.00
CA PHE A 260 -9.65 -10.96 26.58
C PHE A 260 -9.59 -12.48 26.33
N ASN A 261 -10.72 -13.19 26.38
CA ASN A 261 -10.78 -14.61 26.01
C ASN A 261 -10.34 -14.85 24.56
N THR A 262 -10.61 -13.89 23.67
CA THR A 262 -10.18 -14.00 22.27
C THR A 262 -8.67 -13.79 22.14
N TYR A 263 -8.12 -12.79 22.82
CA TYR A 263 -6.69 -12.51 22.80
C TYR A 263 -5.85 -13.60 23.49
N ASP A 264 -6.36 -14.20 24.56
CA ASP A 264 -5.67 -15.27 25.29
C ASP A 264 -5.54 -16.57 24.46
N ARG A 265 -6.39 -16.75 23.42
CA ARG A 265 -6.31 -17.90 22.48
C ARG A 265 -5.24 -17.73 21.40
N GLN A 266 -4.67 -16.54 21.25
CA GLN A 266 -3.69 -16.25 20.20
C GLN A 266 -2.26 -16.48 20.69
N VAL A 267 -1.32 -16.56 19.74
CA VAL A 267 0.11 -16.52 20.08
C VAL A 267 0.41 -15.18 20.75
N ILE A 268 1.07 -15.23 21.91
CA ILE A 268 1.41 -14.03 22.68
C ILE A 268 2.51 -13.28 21.91
N ASP A 269 2.08 -12.30 21.12
CA ASP A 269 2.94 -11.27 20.51
C ASP A 269 2.69 -9.92 21.20
N VAL A 270 3.72 -9.07 21.22
CA VAL A 270 3.66 -7.74 21.82
C VAL A 270 2.58 -6.89 21.16
N ASN A 271 2.39 -6.98 19.84
CA ASN A 271 1.37 -6.20 19.13
C ASN A 271 -0.04 -6.66 19.48
N VAL A 272 -0.23 -7.95 19.76
CA VAL A 272 -1.50 -8.53 20.22
C VAL A 272 -1.85 -7.97 21.61
N LEU A 273 -0.87 -7.91 22.52
CA LEU A 273 -1.07 -7.33 23.86
C LEU A 273 -1.41 -5.83 23.80
N ARG A 274 -0.68 -5.07 22.97
CA ARG A 274 -0.94 -3.64 22.73
C ARG A 274 -2.34 -3.41 22.16
N ALA A 275 -2.73 -4.19 21.14
CA ALA A 275 -4.05 -4.11 20.54
C ALA A 275 -5.16 -4.42 21.55
N ALA A 276 -4.99 -5.46 22.38
CA ALA A 276 -5.95 -5.81 23.42
C ALA A 276 -6.20 -4.65 24.40
N VAL A 277 -5.13 -4.00 24.85
CA VAL A 277 -5.24 -2.85 25.77
C VAL A 277 -5.90 -1.65 25.10
N LEU A 278 -5.46 -1.29 23.89
CA LEU A 278 -6.02 -0.15 23.15
C LEU A 278 -7.50 -0.35 22.82
N ARG A 279 -7.93 -1.57 22.50
CA ARG A 279 -9.34 -1.89 22.22
C ARG A 279 -10.20 -2.01 23.48
N ALA A 280 -9.62 -2.39 24.62
CA ALA A 280 -10.34 -2.50 25.88
C ALA A 280 -10.61 -1.14 26.55
N LEU A 281 -9.78 -0.13 26.28
CA LEU A 281 -9.84 1.18 26.91
C LEU A 281 -11.22 1.85 26.80
N PRO A 282 -11.84 1.98 25.62
CA PRO A 282 -13.14 2.63 25.49
C PRO A 282 -14.25 1.98 26.31
N THR A 283 -14.35 0.64 26.21
CA THR A 283 -15.32 -0.14 26.99
C THR A 283 -15.08 -0.01 28.50
N TYR A 284 -13.82 0.01 28.94
CA TYR A 284 -13.48 0.17 30.35
C TYR A 284 -13.78 1.58 30.87
N LEU A 285 -13.60 2.60 30.04
CA LEU A 285 -13.91 4.00 30.34
C LEU A 285 -15.39 4.35 30.18
N HIS A 286 -16.25 3.34 29.93
CA HIS A 286 -17.69 3.50 29.77
C HIS A 286 -18.08 4.43 28.61
N GLU A 287 -17.29 4.41 27.54
CA GLU A 287 -17.59 5.11 26.29
C GLU A 287 -18.61 4.33 25.46
N ASP A 288 -19.37 5.04 24.62
CA ASP A 288 -20.51 4.47 23.92
C ASP A 288 -20.07 3.38 22.92
N ASP A 289 -20.60 2.16 23.08
CA ASP A 289 -20.33 1.03 22.18
C ASP A 289 -20.71 1.37 20.73
N SER A 290 -21.72 2.24 20.51
CA SER A 290 -22.10 2.72 19.18
C SER A 290 -20.94 3.48 18.54
N GLY A 291 -20.35 4.43 19.27
CA GLY A 291 -19.30 5.29 18.76
C GLY A 291 -17.97 4.58 18.55
N PHE A 292 -17.62 3.64 19.43
CA PHE A 292 -16.46 2.78 19.21
C PHE A 292 -16.62 1.90 17.96
N GLN A 293 -17.82 1.39 17.67
CA GLN A 293 -18.12 0.69 16.40
C GLN A 293 -18.17 1.64 15.19
N HIS A 294 -18.54 2.91 15.37
CA HIS A 294 -18.48 3.90 14.30
C HIS A 294 -17.05 4.27 13.91
N ILE A 295 -16.14 4.30 14.88
CA ILE A 295 -14.72 4.62 14.70
C ILE A 295 -13.95 3.39 14.25
N ILE A 296 -14.29 2.19 14.74
CA ILE A 296 -13.73 0.90 14.31
C ILE A 296 -14.75 0.16 13.45
N LYS A 297 -14.72 0.40 12.14
CA LYS A 297 -15.55 -0.36 11.19
C LYS A 297 -14.84 -1.62 10.75
N THR A 298 -15.53 -2.76 10.78
CA THR A 298 -15.00 -4.03 10.28
C THR A 298 -15.58 -4.31 8.91
N CYS A 299 -14.71 -4.62 7.94
CA CYS A 299 -15.07 -4.85 6.55
C CYS A 299 -14.51 -6.17 6.06
N ASN A 300 -15.34 -6.93 5.35
CA ASN A 300 -14.90 -8.11 4.64
C ASN A 300 -14.37 -7.72 3.26
N GLU A 301 -13.29 -8.35 2.82
CA GLU A 301 -12.64 -8.03 1.53
C GLU A 301 -13.59 -8.20 0.33
N SER A 302 -14.61 -9.07 0.44
CA SER A 302 -15.66 -9.28 -0.57
C SER A 302 -16.70 -8.14 -0.65
N ALA A 303 -16.75 -7.24 0.32
CA ALA A 303 -17.68 -6.11 0.38
C ALA A 303 -17.04 -4.76 -0.03
N LEU A 304 -15.78 -4.77 -0.45
CA LEU A 304 -15.01 -3.59 -0.88
C LEU A 304 -15.57 -2.90 -2.15
N SER A 305 -16.56 -3.49 -2.83
CA SER A 305 -17.06 -2.99 -4.12
C SER A 305 -18.13 -1.91 -4.01
N ASP A 306 -19.14 -1.98 -3.12
CA ASP A 306 -20.33 -1.11 -3.25
C ASP A 306 -21.05 -0.63 -1.97
N GLU A 307 -20.68 -1.04 -0.74
CA GLU A 307 -21.46 -0.72 0.48
C GLU A 307 -20.72 0.00 1.63
N LEU A 308 -19.41 0.25 1.52
CA LEU A 308 -18.68 0.89 2.61
C LEU A 308 -18.87 2.41 2.59
N GLN A 309 -19.90 2.89 3.31
CA GLN A 309 -20.10 4.31 3.60
C GLN A 309 -19.00 4.82 4.54
N ILE A 310 -17.80 5.05 4.01
CA ILE A 310 -16.69 5.70 4.73
C ILE A 310 -16.84 7.22 4.73
N ASP A 311 -17.64 7.79 3.81
CA ASP A 311 -17.86 9.23 3.64
C ASP A 311 -18.30 9.95 4.91
N ASN A 312 -19.00 9.24 5.80
CA ASN A 312 -19.51 9.78 7.07
C ASN A 312 -18.56 9.59 8.26
N ILE A 313 -17.34 9.07 8.05
CA ILE A 313 -16.36 8.85 9.13
C ILE A 313 -15.41 10.07 9.18
N PRO A 314 -15.52 10.92 10.21
CA PRO A 314 -14.61 12.06 10.34
C PRO A 314 -13.19 11.59 10.70
N VAL A 315 -13.05 10.66 11.65
CA VAL A 315 -11.78 10.13 12.14
C VAL A 315 -12.00 8.68 12.60
N GLY A 316 -11.31 7.70 12.00
CA GLY A 316 -11.50 6.30 12.36
C GLY A 316 -10.48 5.30 11.80
N LEU A 317 -10.66 4.04 12.20
CA LEU A 317 -9.91 2.86 11.78
C LEU A 317 -10.85 1.88 11.08
N LEU A 318 -10.42 1.40 9.92
CA LEU A 318 -11.10 0.38 9.14
C LEU A 318 -10.34 -0.95 9.30
N LEU A 319 -10.98 -1.94 9.89
CA LEU A 319 -10.42 -3.29 10.08
C LEU A 319 -10.85 -4.16 8.89
N ILE A 320 -9.89 -4.65 8.14
CA ILE A 320 -10.12 -5.44 6.93
C ILE A 320 -9.79 -6.91 7.25
N SER A 321 -10.76 -7.80 7.00
CA SER A 321 -10.63 -9.25 7.23
C SER A 321 -11.12 -10.06 6.01
N ALA A 322 -10.43 -11.17 5.71
CA ALA A 322 -10.74 -12.02 4.55
C ALA A 322 -11.91 -13.01 4.78
N THR A 323 -12.29 -13.34 6.03
CA THR A 323 -13.27 -14.40 6.33
C THR A 323 -14.52 -13.88 7.04
N SER A 324 -15.69 -14.37 6.63
CA SER A 324 -17.01 -13.92 7.07
C SER A 324 -17.50 -14.49 8.40
N THR A 325 -16.67 -15.24 9.14
CA THR A 325 -17.17 -16.13 10.20
C THR A 325 -16.64 -15.89 11.61
N ASP A 326 -15.74 -14.94 11.83
CA ASP A 326 -15.37 -14.55 13.20
C ASP A 326 -15.25 -13.04 13.29
N CYS A 327 -15.89 -12.45 14.30
CA CYS A 327 -15.79 -11.04 14.63
C CYS A 327 -14.31 -10.60 14.72
N GLY A 328 -13.77 -10.01 13.66
CA GLY A 328 -13.09 -8.70 13.63
C GLY A 328 -11.98 -8.38 14.64
N ILE A 329 -11.24 -9.34 15.22
CA ILE A 329 -10.28 -9.01 16.29
C ILE A 329 -8.83 -8.93 15.83
N LEU A 330 -8.38 -9.79 14.90
CA LEU A 330 -7.07 -9.64 14.23
C LEU A 330 -7.29 -9.36 12.74
N PRO A 331 -7.40 -8.09 12.34
CA PRO A 331 -7.54 -7.73 10.94
C PRO A 331 -6.27 -8.13 10.19
N GLU A 332 -6.41 -8.53 8.92
CA GLU A 332 -5.27 -8.71 8.02
C GLU A 332 -4.59 -7.36 7.76
N LYS A 333 -5.41 -6.31 7.75
CA LYS A 333 -4.98 -4.94 7.48
C LYS A 333 -5.89 -3.95 8.19
N VAL A 334 -5.32 -2.88 8.72
CA VAL A 334 -6.02 -1.77 9.36
C VAL A 334 -5.71 -0.50 8.61
N ALA A 335 -6.73 0.13 8.05
CA ALA A 335 -6.59 1.40 7.36
C ALA A 335 -7.02 2.57 8.25
N VAL A 336 -6.27 3.66 8.20
CA VAL A 336 -6.62 4.93 8.85
C VAL A 336 -7.51 5.72 7.89
N VAL A 337 -8.70 6.10 8.35
CA VAL A 337 -9.70 6.84 7.56
C VAL A 337 -9.97 8.19 8.21
N LEU A 338 -9.83 9.27 7.43
CA LEU A 338 -10.07 10.64 7.86
C LEU A 338 -10.95 11.35 6.85
N GLU A 339 -12.09 11.89 7.28
CA GLU A 339 -13.09 12.55 6.42
C GLU A 339 -13.42 11.74 5.16
N GLY A 340 -13.66 10.44 5.33
CA GLY A 340 -13.91 9.50 4.22
C GLY A 340 -12.70 9.13 3.35
N ASN A 341 -11.51 9.67 3.62
CA ASN A 341 -10.30 9.36 2.87
C ASN A 341 -9.49 8.26 3.55
N THR A 342 -9.17 7.18 2.82
CA THR A 342 -8.17 6.21 3.27
C THR A 342 -6.77 6.81 3.15
N VAL A 343 -6.09 7.02 4.28
CA VAL A 343 -4.81 7.75 4.34
C VAL A 343 -3.62 6.79 4.24
N VAL A 344 -3.57 5.82 5.13
CA VAL A 344 -2.44 4.88 5.29
C VAL A 344 -2.96 3.58 5.90
N ASP A 345 -2.25 2.47 5.70
CA ASP A 345 -2.63 1.17 6.23
C ASP A 345 -1.48 0.39 6.85
N PHE A 346 -1.84 -0.48 7.80
CA PHE A 346 -0.90 -1.24 8.62
C PHE A 346 -1.38 -2.67 8.85
N PRO A 347 -0.45 -3.63 9.05
CA PRO A 347 -0.80 -5.00 9.41
C PRO A 347 -1.26 -5.11 10.87
N THR A 348 -0.91 -4.15 11.74
CA THR A 348 -1.26 -4.18 13.16
C THR A 348 -2.21 -3.05 13.54
N PHE A 349 -3.14 -3.35 14.45
CA PHE A 349 -4.04 -2.34 15.01
C PHE A 349 -3.28 -1.26 15.78
N SER A 350 -2.23 -1.64 16.51
CA SER A 350 -1.44 -0.69 17.29
C SER A 350 -0.74 0.33 16.40
N ASP A 351 -0.14 -0.07 15.28
CA ASP A 351 0.52 0.86 14.37
C ASP A 351 -0.49 1.84 13.74
N ALA A 352 -1.64 1.33 13.30
CA ALA A 352 -2.70 2.17 12.75
C ALA A 352 -3.25 3.16 13.78
N PHE A 353 -3.44 2.72 15.03
CA PHE A 353 -3.89 3.61 16.11
C PHE A 353 -2.88 4.72 16.40
N VAL A 354 -1.58 4.39 16.46
CA VAL A 354 -0.51 5.37 16.67
C VAL A 354 -0.44 6.38 15.52
N MET A 355 -0.62 5.94 14.26
CA MET A 355 -0.69 6.86 13.12
C MET A 355 -1.95 7.72 13.13
N LEU A 356 -3.11 7.17 13.50
CA LEU A 356 -4.33 7.95 13.68
C LEU A 356 -4.11 9.07 14.70
N PHE A 357 -3.51 8.74 15.84
CA PHE A 357 -3.17 9.71 16.88
C PHE A 357 -2.27 10.82 16.33
N ALA A 358 -1.23 10.47 15.58
CA ALA A 358 -0.35 11.47 14.98
C ALA A 358 -1.01 12.34 13.92
N LEU A 359 -1.87 11.75 13.08
CA LEU A 359 -2.61 12.49 12.06
C LEU A 359 -3.61 13.46 12.66
N ILE A 360 -4.23 13.14 13.80
CA ILE A 360 -5.10 14.08 14.53
C ILE A 360 -4.32 15.36 14.89
N TYR A 361 -3.08 15.24 15.37
CA TYR A 361 -2.22 16.40 15.67
C TYR A 361 -1.75 17.09 14.38
N GLY A 362 -1.27 16.31 13.41
CA GLY A 362 -0.73 16.77 12.13
C GLY A 362 -1.71 17.61 11.34
N LEU A 363 -2.98 17.19 11.33
CA LEU A 363 -4.08 17.80 10.58
C LEU A 363 -5.01 18.66 11.45
N HIS A 364 -4.65 18.92 12.72
CA HIS A 364 -5.43 19.74 13.64
C HIS A 364 -6.89 19.29 13.82
N LEU A 365 -7.12 17.98 13.81
CA LEU A 365 -8.46 17.39 13.95
C LEU A 365 -8.90 17.37 15.43
N SER A 366 -10.21 17.39 15.64
CA SER A 366 -10.76 17.14 16.98
C SER A 366 -10.80 15.65 17.29
N TYR A 367 -10.62 15.28 18.56
CA TYR A 367 -10.85 13.89 18.98
C TYR A 367 -12.29 13.47 18.68
N PRO A 368 -12.52 12.21 18.25
CA PRO A 368 -13.87 11.69 18.11
C PRO A 368 -14.62 11.82 19.44
N LYS A 369 -15.80 12.44 19.40
CA LYS A 369 -16.59 12.74 20.62
C LYS A 369 -16.90 11.48 21.42
N ASP A 370 -17.11 10.37 20.73
CA ASP A 370 -17.44 9.11 21.37
C ASP A 370 -16.25 8.42 22.05
N LEU A 371 -15.01 8.86 21.77
CA LEU A 371 -13.77 8.35 22.38
C LEU A 371 -12.98 9.43 23.11
N ALA A 372 -13.65 10.51 23.51
CA ALA A 372 -13.00 11.65 24.13
C ALA A 372 -12.18 11.25 25.38
N ASN A 373 -12.70 10.37 26.24
CA ASN A 373 -11.99 9.90 27.43
C ASN A 373 -10.81 8.99 27.09
N THR A 374 -10.93 8.15 26.06
CA THR A 374 -9.81 7.31 25.62
C THR A 374 -8.66 8.15 25.08
N PHE A 375 -8.93 9.12 24.19
CA PHE A 375 -7.89 10.00 23.67
C PHE A 375 -7.31 10.92 24.76
N ASP A 376 -8.13 11.43 25.68
CA ASP A 376 -7.67 12.19 26.84
C ASP A 376 -6.75 11.35 27.75
N PHE A 377 -7.13 10.10 28.03
CA PHE A 377 -6.33 9.17 28.81
C PHE A 377 -4.99 8.93 28.12
N ILE A 378 -5.00 8.62 26.82
CA ILE A 378 -3.80 8.37 26.04
C ILE A 378 -2.89 9.59 26.01
N GLN A 379 -3.43 10.79 25.77
CA GLN A 379 -2.65 12.02 25.80
C GLN A 379 -2.04 12.24 27.19
N LYS A 380 -2.81 12.11 28.27
CA LYS A 380 -2.30 12.39 29.63
C LYS A 380 -1.31 11.34 30.14
N VAL A 381 -1.48 10.07 29.74
CA VAL A 381 -0.73 8.94 30.30
C VAL A 381 0.40 8.49 29.40
N PHE A 382 0.24 8.59 28.07
CA PHE A 382 1.23 8.11 27.10
C PHE A 382 1.97 9.25 26.37
N ASP A 383 1.51 10.50 26.46
CA ASP A 383 2.14 11.66 25.80
C ASP A 383 2.74 12.67 26.80
N GLY A 384 2.25 12.71 28.04
CA GLY A 384 2.36 13.91 28.90
C GLY A 384 3.73 14.22 29.52
N PRO A 385 3.82 15.26 30.37
CA PRO A 385 3.15 16.57 30.34
C PRO A 385 3.85 17.61 29.45
#